data_AF-A0A2X1JEQ8-F1
#
_entry.id   AF-A0A2X1JEQ8-F1
#
_cell.length_a   1.000
_cell.length_b   1.000
_cell.length_c   1.000
_cell.angle_alpha   90.00
_cell.angle_beta   90.00
_cell.angle_gamma   90.00
#
_symmetry.space_group_name_H-M   'P 1'
#
loop_
_entity.id
_entity.type
_entity.pdbx_description
1 polymer ?
#
loop_
_entity_poly.entity_id
_entity_poly.type
_entity_poly.pdbx_seq_one_letter_code
_entity_poly.pdbx_strand_id
1 'polypeptide(L)' 'MNSGKPVFAICHGPQLLISADVIRGRKLTAVKPIIIDVKNAGAEFYDQEVVVDKDQLVTSPDTGRSASV' A
#
# COMPACT_ATOMS: atom_id res chain seq x y z
N MET A 1 -3.23 -0.68 11.86
CA MET A 1 -2.12 -1.61 12.12
C MET A 1 -2.02 -2.11 13.56
N ASN A 2 -2.65 -1.45 14.53
CA ASN A 2 -2.29 -1.53 15.94
C ASN A 2 -2.48 -2.91 16.60
N SER A 3 -3.34 -3.76 16.06
CA SER A 3 -3.60 -5.10 16.60
C SER A 3 -2.65 -6.19 16.10
N GLY A 4 -1.71 -5.87 15.19
CA GLY A 4 -0.78 -6.86 14.62
C GLY A 4 -1.41 -7.83 13.60
N LYS A 5 -2.74 -7.78 13.40
CA LYS A 5 -3.43 -8.67 12.45
C LYS A 5 -3.03 -8.36 10.99
N PRO A 6 -2.98 -9.38 10.10
CA PRO A 6 -2.76 -9.17 8.68
C PRO A 6 -3.80 -8.25 8.04
N VAL A 7 -3.37 -7.43 7.07
CA VAL A 7 -4.19 -6.48 6.30
C VAL A 7 -3.80 -6.56 4.83
N PHE A 8 -4.80 -6.69 3.96
CA PHE A 8 -4.63 -6.75 2.51
C PHE A 8 -5.35 -5.55 1.88
N ALA A 9 -4.66 -4.76 1.05
CA ALA A 9 -5.25 -3.60 0.37
C ALA A 9 -4.73 -3.47 -1.06
N ILE A 10 -5.63 -3.33 -2.02
CA ILE A 10 -5.31 -3.35 -3.46
C ILE A 10 -5.90 -2.13 -4.19
N CYS A 11 -5.22 -1.67 -5.23
CA CYS A 11 -5.64 -0.55 -6.08
C CYS A 11 -5.83 0.74 -5.24
N HIS A 12 -7.07 1.12 -4.94
CA HIS A 12 -7.43 2.27 -4.10
C HIS A 12 -7.59 1.93 -2.60
N GLY A 13 -7.57 0.65 -2.22
CA GLY A 13 -7.71 0.18 -0.84
C GLY A 13 -6.79 0.89 0.17
N PRO A 14 -5.54 1.26 -0.16
CA PRO A 14 -4.69 2.06 0.73
C PRO A 14 -5.28 3.39 1.19
N GLN A 15 -6.29 3.97 0.51
CA GLN A 15 -6.99 5.17 0.97
C GLN A 15 -7.62 5.00 2.35
N LEU A 16 -8.15 3.82 2.68
CA LEU A 16 -8.67 3.56 4.03
C LEU A 16 -7.55 3.58 5.08
N LEU A 17 -6.35 3.15 4.70
CA LEU A 17 -5.18 3.15 5.58
C LEU A 17 -4.60 4.56 5.74
N ILE A 18 -4.70 5.41 4.71
CA ILE A 18 -4.44 6.85 4.78
C ILE A 18 -5.41 7.51 5.77
N SER A 19 -6.72 7.32 5.58
CA SER A 19 -7.75 7.91 6.45
C SER A 19 -7.63 7.48 7.91
N ALA A 20 -7.13 6.27 8.16
CA ALA A 20 -6.86 5.77 9.51
C ALA A 20 -5.55 6.30 10.12
N ASP A 21 -4.71 7.02 9.36
CA ASP A 21 -3.39 7.53 9.76
C ASP A 21 -2.45 6.43 10.31
N VAL A 22 -2.41 5.27 9.64
CA VAL A 22 -1.64 4.09 10.11
C VAL A 22 -0.48 3.66 9.20
N ILE A 23 -0.16 4.45 8.16
CA ILE A 23 0.82 4.07 7.13
C ILE A 23 2.14 4.85 7.16
N ARG A 24 2.30 5.80 8.08
CA ARG A 24 3.56 6.55 8.23
C ARG A 24 4.72 5.59 8.53
N GLY A 25 5.79 5.66 7.73
CA GLY A 25 6.96 4.78 7.82
C GLY A 25 6.69 3.31 7.47
N ARG A 26 5.56 3.00 6.83
CA ARG A 26 5.26 1.66 6.29
C ARG A 26 5.63 1.61 4.82
N LYS A 27 6.10 0.44 4.34
CA LYS A 27 6.34 0.19 2.92
C LYS A 27 5.06 -0.31 2.26
N LEU A 28 4.67 0.26 1.12
CA LEU A 28 3.52 -0.21 0.35
C LEU A 28 3.54 0.24 -1.11
N THR A 29 2.67 -0.36 -1.91
CA THR A 29 2.34 0.03 -3.28
C THR A 29 0.86 0.40 -3.39
N ALA A 30 0.49 1.12 -4.45
CA ALA A 30 -0.86 1.62 -4.68
C ALA A 30 -1.06 2.05 -6.13
N VAL A 31 -2.31 2.19 -6.55
CA VAL A 31 -2.64 2.65 -7.91
C VAL A 31 -2.16 4.08 -8.18
N LYS A 32 -1.82 4.36 -9.45
CA LYS A 32 -1.18 5.62 -9.88
C LYS A 32 -1.84 6.91 -9.35
N PRO A 33 -3.18 7.08 -9.39
CA PRO A 33 -3.83 8.30 -8.91
C PRO A 33 -3.56 8.66 -7.45
N ILE A 34 -3.28 7.69 -6.58
CA ILE A 34 -3.15 7.92 -5.12
C ILE A 34 -1.71 7.85 -4.60
N ILE A 35 -0.72 7.70 -5.50
CA ILE A 35 0.70 7.61 -5.10
C ILE A 35 1.13 8.85 -4.30
N ILE A 36 0.66 10.03 -4.71
CA ILE A 36 1.00 11.28 -4.01
C ILE A 36 0.40 11.32 -2.60
N ASP A 37 -0.84 10.84 -2.44
CA ASP A 37 -1.52 10.79 -1.14
C ASP A 37 -0.83 9.81 -0.19
N VAL A 38 -0.40 8.65 -0.71
CA VAL A 38 0.41 7.66 0.03
C VAL A 38 1.71 8.28 0.54
N LYS A 39 2.42 9.03 -0.32
CA LYS A 39 3.66 9.73 0.07
C LYS A 39 3.40 10.84 1.09
N ASN A 40 2.35 11.63 0.89
CA ASN A 40 1.96 12.70 1.81
C ASN A 40 1.56 12.18 3.20
N ALA A 41 0.93 10.99 3.25
CA ALA A 41 0.65 10.26 4.48
C ALA A 41 1.92 9.69 5.16
N GLY A 42 3.09 9.84 4.53
CA GLY A 42 4.40 9.47 5.08
C GLY A 42 4.79 8.02 4.89
N ALA A 43 4.14 7.29 3.98
CA ALA A 43 4.53 5.92 3.63
C ALA A 43 5.71 5.91 2.63
N GLU A 44 6.48 4.83 2.67
CA GLU A 44 7.54 4.53 1.70
C GLU A 44 6.91 3.80 0.50
N PHE A 45 6.74 4.52 -0.61
CA PHE A 45 6.12 3.98 -1.83
C PHE A 45 7.12 3.18 -2.66
N TYR A 46 6.72 1.98 -3.10
CA TYR A 46 7.47 1.14 -4.05
C TYR A 46 6.60 0.82 -5.27
N ASP A 47 7.12 1.07 -6.48
CA ASP A 47 6.46 0.66 -7.73
C ASP A 47 6.72 -0.83 -7.99
N GLN A 48 5.97 -1.67 -7.29
CA GLN A 48 6.04 -3.13 -7.35
C GLN A 48 4.64 -3.73 -7.44
N GLU A 49 4.54 -4.91 -8.04
CA GLU A 49 3.27 -5.65 -8.17
C GLU A 49 2.69 -6.05 -6.81
N VAL A 50 3.56 -6.45 -5.88
CA VAL A 50 3.20 -6.77 -4.50
C VAL A 50 4.27 -6.19 -3.57
N VAL A 51 3.83 -5.55 -2.50
CA VAL A 51 4.70 -5.12 -1.38
C VAL A 51 4.18 -5.76 -0.10
N VAL A 52 5.07 -6.43 0.63
CA VAL A 52 4.81 -6.99 1.95
C VAL A 52 5.64 -6.23 2.99
N ASP A 53 4.98 -5.66 4.00
CA ASP A 53 5.63 -4.93 5.07
C ASP A 53 5.33 -5.53 6.44
N LYS A 54 6.42 -5.88 7.15
CA LYS A 54 6.41 -6.44 8.52
C LYS A 54 5.51 -7.66 8.68
N ASP A 55 5.44 -8.52 7.65
CA ASP A 55 4.57 -9.70 7.58
C ASP A 55 3.09 -9.42 7.92
N GLN A 56 2.66 -8.16 7.79
CA GLN A 56 1.35 -7.69 8.24
C GLN A 56 0.60 -7.00 7.10
N LEU A 57 1.23 -6.08 6.39
CA LEU A 57 0.60 -5.31 5.33
C LEU A 57 0.99 -5.91 3.98
N VAL A 58 0.00 -6.33 3.21
CA VAL A 58 0.19 -6.73 1.81
C VAL A 58 -0.56 -5.76 0.92
N THR A 59 0.15 -5.19 -0.04
CA THR A 59 -0.44 -4.23 -0.99
C THR A 59 -0.10 -4.54 -2.43
N SER A 60 -0.99 -4.17 -3.35
CA SER A 60 -0.82 -4.29 -4.80
C SER A 60 -1.48 -3.10 -5.51
N PRO A 61 -0.91 -2.57 -6.61
CA PRO A 61 -1.48 -1.42 -7.33
C PRO A 61 -2.65 -1.82 -8.25
N ASP A 62 -2.91 -3.12 -8.42
CA ASP A 62 -3.52 -3.78 -9.59
C ASP A 62 -4.31 -2.88 -10.56
N THR A 63 -3.69 -2.74 -11.73
CA THR A 63 -4.25 -2.19 -12.96
C THR A 63 -3.98 -3.17 -14.11
N GLY A 64 -4.37 -4.44 -13.99
CA GLY A 64 -4.28 -5.42 -15.10
C GLY A 64 -2.91 -5.53 -15.78
N ARG A 65 -1.85 -5.05 -15.13
CA ARG A 65 -0.48 -5.20 -15.62
C ARG A 65 -0.11 -6.61 -15.25
N SER A 66 -0.25 -7.51 -16.22
CA SER A 66 0.44 -8.80 -16.17
C SER A 66 1.87 -8.52 -15.75
N ALA A 67 2.31 -9.11 -14.64
CA ALA A 67 3.72 -9.19 -14.30
C ALA A 67 4.46 -9.62 -15.57
N SER A 68 5.14 -8.69 -16.23
CA SER A 68 6.12 -9.06 -17.24
C SER A 68 7.29 -9.61 -16.45
N VAL A 69 7.27 -10.94 -16.29
CA VAL A 69 8.43 -11.76 -15.94
C VAL A 69 9.57 -11.53 -16.93
#